data_AF-A0A937R2T4-F1
#
_entry.id   AF-A0A937R2T4-F1
#
_cell.length_a   1.000
_cell.length_b   1.000
_cell.length_c   1.000
_cell.angle_alpha   90.00
_cell.angle_beta   90.00
_cell.angle_gamma   90.00
#
_symmetry.space_group_name_H-M   'P 1'
#
loop_
_entity.id
_entity.type
_entity.pdbx_description
1 polymer ?
#
loop_
_entity_poly.entity_id
_entity_poly.type
_entity_poly.pdbx_seq_one_letter_code
_entity_poly.pdbx_strand_id
1 'polypeptide(L)'
;MRKADPAPISGLDALLANQVYFYDDPVRFTKSVNSLFDELEKRIENNEGVFPKETPRLLLSGCPMAVPKWKLPWIIETSGAVVVGEESCVGERGTRNLTDDSGGTVEELMEAIVERYFQVDCAIFTPNPDRLNHVVEMFEKYDTDGVIHYGLQFCQPYLMEAMPIEKSLEAKGIPTLRIDTDYTMEDVGQLKSRVEAFIEQLK
;
A
#
# COMPACT_ATOMS: atom_id res chain seq x y z
N MET A 1 -12.04 -5.63 0.49
CA MET A 1 -12.74 -4.81 -0.52
C MET A 1 -11.93 -4.59 -1.79
N ARG A 2 -10.72 -4.01 -1.71
CA ARG A 2 -9.92 -3.62 -2.89
C ARG A 2 -9.43 -4.77 -3.78
N LYS A 3 -9.63 -6.03 -3.36
CA LYS A 3 -9.44 -7.24 -4.20
C LYS A 3 -10.47 -7.34 -5.35
N ALA A 4 -11.66 -6.75 -5.21
CA ALA A 4 -12.69 -6.85 -6.23
C ALA A 4 -12.27 -6.17 -7.56
N ASP A 5 -12.80 -6.70 -8.66
CA ASP A 5 -12.64 -6.18 -10.02
C ASP A 5 -14.03 -6.12 -10.68
N PRO A 6 -14.54 -4.91 -11.01
CA PRO A 6 -13.87 -3.61 -10.96
C PRO A 6 -13.61 -3.09 -9.53
N ALA A 7 -12.58 -2.26 -9.37
CA ALA A 7 -12.21 -1.73 -8.05
C ALA A 7 -13.30 -0.78 -7.50
N PRO A 8 -13.86 -1.02 -6.30
CA PRO A 8 -15.03 -0.30 -5.80
C PRO A 8 -14.73 1.12 -5.28
N ILE A 9 -13.44 1.40 -5.01
CA ILE A 9 -12.90 2.66 -4.50
C ILE A 9 -11.56 2.95 -5.18
N SER A 10 -11.21 4.22 -5.34
CA SER A 10 -9.88 4.59 -5.80
C SER A 10 -8.83 4.26 -4.73
N GLY A 11 -7.63 3.91 -5.14
CA GLY A 11 -6.51 3.76 -4.23
C GLY A 11 -6.11 5.08 -3.57
N LEU A 12 -6.33 6.22 -4.23
CA LEU A 12 -6.10 7.53 -3.62
C LEU A 12 -7.06 7.82 -2.46
N ASP A 13 -8.35 7.52 -2.60
CA ASP A 13 -9.33 7.66 -1.51
C ASP A 13 -9.07 6.65 -0.38
N ALA A 14 -8.66 5.43 -0.73
CA ALA A 14 -8.24 4.43 0.26
C ALA A 14 -6.99 4.89 1.03
N LEU A 15 -6.01 5.48 0.35
CA LEU A 15 -4.84 6.06 0.98
C LEU A 15 -5.24 7.22 1.92
N LEU A 16 -6.19 8.07 1.51
CA LEU A 16 -6.70 9.14 2.37
C LEU A 16 -7.35 8.57 3.64
N ALA A 17 -8.12 7.50 3.55
CA ALA A 17 -8.67 6.82 4.73
C ALA A 17 -7.55 6.32 5.66
N ASN A 18 -6.52 5.67 5.10
CA ASN A 18 -5.33 5.22 5.84
C ASN A 18 -4.52 6.38 6.44
N GLN A 19 -4.58 7.55 5.84
CA GLN A 19 -3.93 8.75 6.35
C GLN A 19 -4.70 9.38 7.52
N VAL A 20 -6.04 9.44 7.41
CA VAL A 20 -6.93 9.99 8.45
C VAL A 20 -6.89 9.15 9.73
N TYR A 21 -6.61 7.85 9.63
CA TYR A 21 -6.36 6.93 10.75
C TYR A 21 -5.41 7.50 11.82
N PHE A 22 -4.41 8.30 11.43
CA PHE A 22 -3.42 8.88 12.35
C PHE A 22 -3.90 10.13 13.10
N TYR A 23 -5.05 10.69 12.74
CA TYR A 23 -5.52 11.98 13.27
C TYR A 23 -6.90 11.90 13.92
N ASP A 24 -7.76 11.00 13.46
CA ASP A 24 -9.14 10.93 13.89
C ASP A 24 -9.30 10.18 15.22
N ASP A 25 -10.45 10.38 15.88
CA ASP A 25 -10.81 9.59 17.07
C ASP A 25 -11.03 8.12 16.67
N PRO A 26 -10.42 7.12 17.34
CA PRO A 26 -10.49 5.72 16.90
C PRO A 26 -11.92 5.17 16.79
N VAL A 27 -12.83 5.56 17.69
CA VAL A 27 -14.23 5.08 17.68
C VAL A 27 -15.00 5.72 16.52
N ARG A 28 -14.85 7.02 16.33
CA ARG A 28 -15.46 7.74 15.20
C ARG A 28 -14.90 7.25 13.87
N PHE A 29 -13.59 7.11 13.75
CA PHE A 29 -12.92 6.61 12.55
C PHE A 29 -13.43 5.23 12.17
N THR A 30 -13.44 4.29 13.12
CA THR A 30 -13.93 2.92 12.89
C THR A 30 -15.37 2.93 12.39
N LYS A 31 -16.24 3.77 12.99
CA LYS A 31 -17.63 3.91 12.53
C LYS A 31 -17.72 4.43 11.09
N SER A 32 -16.96 5.48 10.76
CA SER A 32 -16.94 6.08 9.42
C SER A 32 -16.41 5.09 8.37
N VAL A 33 -15.35 4.37 8.70
CA VAL A 33 -14.77 3.34 7.84
C VAL A 33 -15.78 2.20 7.63
N ASN A 34 -16.43 1.68 8.67
CA ASN A 34 -17.47 0.65 8.50
C ASN A 34 -18.62 1.13 7.60
N SER A 35 -19.07 2.38 7.73
CA SER A 35 -20.07 2.94 6.82
C SER A 35 -19.59 3.01 5.37
N LEU A 36 -18.29 3.26 5.15
CA LEU A 36 -17.68 3.20 3.82
C LEU A 36 -17.67 1.74 3.32
N PHE A 37 -17.28 0.77 4.17
CA PHE A 37 -17.33 -0.65 3.81
C PHE A 37 -18.73 -1.10 3.37
N ASP A 38 -19.79 -0.71 4.08
CA ASP A 38 -21.19 -1.01 3.71
C ASP A 38 -21.56 -0.49 2.31
N GLU A 39 -21.04 0.68 1.93
CA GLU A 39 -21.23 1.22 0.58
C GLU A 39 -20.43 0.43 -0.46
N LEU A 40 -19.16 0.13 -0.16
CA LEU A 40 -18.29 -0.61 -1.07
C LEU A 40 -18.79 -2.04 -1.29
N GLU A 41 -19.39 -2.69 -0.30
CA GLU A 41 -20.03 -4.00 -0.45
C GLU A 41 -21.15 -3.95 -1.50
N LYS A 42 -22.03 -2.95 -1.42
CA LYS A 42 -23.09 -2.75 -2.42
C LYS A 42 -22.55 -2.50 -3.81
N ARG A 43 -21.47 -1.71 -3.93
CA ARG A 43 -20.79 -1.48 -5.22
C ARG A 43 -20.27 -2.80 -5.80
N ILE A 44 -19.63 -3.63 -4.99
CA ILE A 44 -19.14 -4.95 -5.42
C ILE A 44 -20.32 -5.85 -5.85
N GLU A 45 -21.39 -5.91 -5.08
CA GLU A 45 -22.60 -6.71 -5.40
C GLU A 45 -23.24 -6.27 -6.72
N ASN A 46 -23.26 -4.96 -7.00
CA ASN A 46 -23.78 -4.38 -8.24
C ASN A 46 -22.77 -4.40 -9.39
N ASN A 47 -21.55 -4.92 -9.17
CA ASN A 47 -20.45 -4.90 -10.13
C ASN A 47 -20.09 -3.48 -10.60
N GLU A 48 -20.19 -2.51 -9.69
CA GLU A 48 -19.85 -1.10 -9.86
C GLU A 48 -18.46 -0.83 -9.31
N GLY A 49 -17.61 -0.17 -10.11
CA GLY A 49 -16.30 0.28 -9.68
C GLY A 49 -15.98 1.67 -10.21
N VAL A 50 -14.94 2.28 -9.66
CA VAL A 50 -14.47 3.61 -10.06
C VAL A 50 -13.59 3.58 -11.31
N PHE A 51 -13.08 2.40 -11.65
CA PHE A 51 -12.37 2.11 -12.90
C PHE A 51 -13.05 0.97 -13.65
N PRO A 52 -12.91 0.88 -14.99
CA PRO A 52 -13.36 -0.27 -15.75
C PRO A 52 -12.79 -1.59 -15.22
N LYS A 53 -13.52 -2.68 -15.45
CA LYS A 53 -13.02 -4.03 -15.20
C LYS A 53 -11.71 -4.26 -15.99
N GLU A 54 -10.80 -5.06 -15.45
CA GLU A 54 -9.49 -5.36 -16.08
C GLU A 54 -8.58 -4.13 -16.24
N THR A 55 -8.85 -3.04 -15.51
CA THR A 55 -7.91 -1.91 -15.40
C THR A 55 -6.65 -2.40 -14.69
N PRO A 56 -5.43 -2.14 -15.22
CA PRO A 56 -4.18 -2.58 -14.60
C PRO A 56 -4.10 -2.22 -13.11
N ARG A 57 -3.81 -3.22 -12.28
CA ARG A 57 -3.88 -3.17 -10.81
C ARG A 57 -2.47 -3.11 -10.24
N LEU A 58 -2.16 -2.07 -9.49
CA LEU A 58 -0.81 -1.83 -8.96
C LEU A 58 -0.77 -1.88 -7.43
N LEU A 59 0.29 -2.47 -6.89
CA LEU A 59 0.64 -2.42 -5.48
C LEU A 59 1.74 -1.38 -5.27
N LEU A 60 1.54 -0.47 -4.32
CA LEU A 60 2.61 0.42 -3.86
C LEU A 60 3.37 -0.25 -2.71
N SER A 61 4.70 -0.36 -2.78
CA SER A 61 5.52 -0.86 -1.67
C SER A 61 6.61 0.14 -1.32
N GLY A 62 6.87 0.34 -0.02
CA GLY A 62 8.00 1.15 0.45
C GLY A 62 7.63 2.21 1.47
N CYS A 63 8.13 3.43 1.29
CA CYS A 63 7.98 4.48 2.28
C CYS A 63 6.51 4.86 2.52
N PRO A 64 6.12 5.25 3.75
CA PRO A 64 4.77 5.75 4.00
C PRO A 64 4.51 7.06 3.25
N MET A 65 3.26 7.24 2.82
CA MET A 65 2.78 8.47 2.18
C MET A 65 1.88 9.22 3.16
N ALA A 66 2.44 10.08 4.01
CA ALA A 66 1.69 10.91 4.96
C ALA A 66 0.92 12.03 4.26
N VAL A 67 -0.17 12.57 4.85
CA VAL A 67 -0.90 13.71 4.27
C VAL A 67 0.05 14.90 4.04
N PRO A 68 0.04 15.58 2.87
CA PRO A 68 -0.78 15.37 1.67
C PRO A 68 -0.01 14.70 0.50
N LYS A 69 0.70 13.59 0.75
CA LYS A 69 1.56 12.90 -0.23
C LYS A 69 0.74 12.07 -1.22
N TRP A 70 0.09 12.74 -2.16
CA TRP A 70 -0.83 12.12 -3.14
C TRP A 70 -0.27 12.05 -4.56
N LYS A 71 0.90 12.66 -4.80
CA LYS A 71 1.51 12.81 -6.12
C LYS A 71 1.57 11.49 -6.91
N LEU A 72 2.16 10.44 -6.33
CA LEU A 72 2.38 9.18 -7.05
C LEU A 72 1.07 8.39 -7.28
N PRO A 73 0.20 8.15 -6.27
CA PRO A 73 -1.11 7.54 -6.51
C PRO A 73 -1.93 8.29 -7.56
N TRP A 74 -1.95 9.63 -7.51
CA TRP A 74 -2.65 10.46 -8.49
C TRP A 74 -2.08 10.27 -9.91
N ILE A 75 -0.76 10.23 -10.07
CA ILE A 75 -0.13 9.94 -11.38
C ILE A 75 -0.56 8.57 -11.89
N ILE A 76 -0.52 7.53 -11.05
CA ILE A 76 -0.90 6.16 -11.43
C ILE A 76 -2.34 6.10 -11.92
N GLU A 77 -3.26 6.67 -11.14
CA GLU A 77 -4.69 6.60 -11.43
C GLU A 77 -5.09 7.41 -12.64
N THR A 78 -4.47 8.58 -12.84
CA THR A 78 -4.69 9.38 -14.05
C THR A 78 -3.97 8.87 -15.29
N SER A 79 -3.07 7.89 -15.13
CA SER A 79 -2.40 7.16 -16.22
C SER A 79 -3.10 5.85 -16.60
N GLY A 80 -4.26 5.54 -16.03
CA GLY A 80 -5.11 4.43 -16.45
C GLY A 80 -4.82 3.09 -15.74
N ALA A 81 -4.28 3.14 -14.52
CA ALA A 81 -4.18 2.00 -13.62
C ALA A 81 -4.91 2.30 -12.30
N VAL A 82 -5.08 1.31 -11.44
CA VAL A 82 -5.68 1.48 -10.10
C VAL A 82 -4.73 0.98 -9.04
N VAL A 83 -4.55 1.75 -7.96
CA VAL A 83 -3.77 1.27 -6.81
C VAL A 83 -4.67 0.42 -5.92
N VAL A 84 -4.31 -0.85 -5.71
CA VAL A 84 -5.15 -1.83 -4.99
C VAL A 84 -4.63 -2.17 -3.59
N GLY A 85 -3.43 -1.72 -3.24
CA GLY A 85 -2.88 -1.81 -1.90
C GLY A 85 -1.65 -0.95 -1.70
N GLU A 86 -1.31 -0.74 -0.42
CA GLU A 86 -0.07 -0.10 0.00
C GLU A 86 0.65 -1.01 1.02
N GLU A 87 1.74 -1.66 0.60
CA GLU A 87 2.72 -2.29 1.48
C GLU A 87 3.58 -1.17 2.11
N SER A 88 2.95 -0.40 3.02
CA SER A 88 3.54 0.75 3.70
C SER A 88 2.98 0.93 5.10
N CYS A 89 3.64 1.73 5.95
CA CYS A 89 3.14 2.03 7.30
C CYS A 89 1.86 2.89 7.30
N VAL A 90 1.61 3.64 6.22
CA VAL A 90 0.32 4.29 5.95
C VAL A 90 -0.40 3.40 4.93
N GLY A 91 -0.82 2.24 5.40
CA GLY A 91 -1.21 1.09 4.57
C GLY A 91 -1.24 -0.20 5.40
N GLU A 92 -1.00 -1.33 4.75
CA GLU A 92 -1.16 -2.67 5.33
C GLU A 92 -0.27 -2.89 6.56
N ARG A 93 0.96 -2.37 6.61
CA ARG A 93 1.85 -2.54 7.79
C ARG A 93 1.29 -1.90 9.06
N GLY A 94 0.50 -0.84 8.93
CA GLY A 94 -0.09 -0.15 10.07
C GLY A 94 -1.18 -0.97 10.77
N THR A 95 -1.86 -1.84 10.03
CA THR A 95 -3.13 -2.47 10.47
C THR A 95 -3.16 -3.99 10.37
N ARG A 96 -2.20 -4.65 9.69
CA ARG A 96 -2.18 -6.12 9.52
C ARG A 96 -2.00 -6.90 10.83
N ASN A 97 -1.23 -6.36 11.77
CA ASN A 97 -0.90 -7.02 13.03
C ASN A 97 -1.73 -6.40 14.17
N LEU A 98 -2.66 -7.19 14.70
CA LEU A 98 -3.45 -6.84 15.89
C LEU A 98 -2.66 -7.19 17.15
N THR A 99 -2.86 -6.40 18.20
CA THR A 99 -2.31 -6.70 19.53
C THR A 99 -3.15 -7.81 20.18
N ASP A 100 -2.50 -8.82 20.76
CA ASP A 100 -3.17 -9.85 21.57
C ASP A 100 -3.71 -9.22 22.87
N ASP A 101 -5.00 -9.41 23.14
CA ASP A 101 -5.71 -8.87 24.30
C ASP A 101 -6.05 -9.95 25.35
N SER A 102 -5.50 -11.17 25.21
CA SER A 102 -5.78 -12.30 26.09
C SER A 102 -5.04 -12.28 27.44
N GLY A 103 -4.07 -11.38 27.62
CA GLY A 103 -3.27 -11.24 28.84
C GLY A 103 -4.11 -10.87 30.08
N GLY A 104 -3.85 -11.53 31.21
CA GLY A 104 -4.56 -11.30 32.48
C GLY A 104 -3.84 -10.33 33.42
N THR A 105 -2.59 -9.99 33.14
CA THR A 105 -1.73 -9.09 33.92
C THR A 105 -1.25 -7.90 33.09
N VAL A 106 -0.79 -6.83 33.76
CA VAL A 106 -0.23 -5.67 33.06
C VAL A 106 1.02 -6.07 32.29
N GLU A 107 1.83 -6.94 32.86
CA GLU A 107 3.06 -7.46 32.26
C GLU A 107 2.79 -8.22 30.96
N GLU A 108 1.82 -9.14 30.95
CA GLU A 108 1.42 -9.88 29.74
C GLU A 108 0.88 -8.93 28.65
N LEU A 109 0.07 -7.94 29.04
CA LEU A 109 -0.47 -6.96 28.09
C LEU A 109 0.63 -6.05 27.51
N MET A 110 1.64 -5.69 28.30
CA MET A 110 2.80 -4.94 27.80
C MET A 110 3.63 -5.78 26.82
N GLU A 111 3.85 -7.06 27.12
CA GLU A 111 4.56 -7.99 26.24
C GLU A 111 3.83 -8.10 24.89
N ALA A 112 2.51 -8.28 24.90
CA ALA A 112 1.69 -8.34 23.68
C ALA A 112 1.82 -7.07 22.80
N ILE A 113 1.88 -5.88 23.43
CA ILE A 113 2.13 -4.63 22.70
C ILE A 113 3.52 -4.67 22.04
N VAL A 114 4.55 -5.06 22.80
CA VAL A 114 5.93 -5.13 22.29
C VAL A 114 6.03 -6.12 21.13
N GLU A 115 5.49 -7.33 21.28
CA GLU A 115 5.47 -8.37 20.24
C GLU A 115 4.85 -7.85 18.95
N ARG A 116 3.67 -7.22 19.03
CA ARG A 116 3.00 -6.63 17.87
C ARG A 116 3.89 -5.62 17.12
N TYR A 117 4.66 -4.79 17.83
CA TYR A 117 5.54 -3.81 17.18
C TYR A 117 6.77 -4.48 16.53
N PHE A 118 7.26 -5.58 17.07
CA PHE A 118 8.35 -6.36 16.47
C PHE A 118 7.94 -7.15 15.23
N GLN A 119 6.64 -7.38 15.04
CA GLN A 119 6.11 -7.98 13.80
C GLN A 119 6.08 -7.03 12.59
N VAL A 120 6.46 -5.75 12.77
CA VAL A 120 6.50 -4.78 11.67
C VAL A 120 7.79 -4.95 10.86
N ASP A 121 7.63 -5.40 9.62
CA ASP A 121 8.65 -5.66 8.60
C ASP A 121 9.19 -4.37 7.94
N CYS A 122 9.66 -3.44 8.75
CA CYS A 122 10.27 -2.19 8.29
C CYS A 122 11.73 -2.40 7.84
N ALA A 123 12.14 -1.70 6.78
CA ALA A 123 13.51 -1.75 6.24
C ALA A 123 14.62 -1.28 7.22
N ILE A 124 14.28 -0.83 8.43
CA ILE A 124 15.27 -0.51 9.49
C ILE A 124 15.84 -1.78 10.14
N PHE A 125 15.15 -2.91 10.03
CA PHE A 125 15.62 -4.19 10.56
C PHE A 125 16.49 -4.90 9.53
N THR A 126 17.46 -5.70 10.00
CA THR A 126 18.32 -6.48 9.12
C THR A 126 18.69 -7.83 9.75
N PRO A 127 18.58 -8.95 9.01
CA PRO A 127 17.96 -9.07 7.68
C PRO A 127 16.42 -8.86 7.74
N ASN A 128 15.79 -8.51 6.61
CA ASN A 128 14.35 -8.24 6.53
C ASN A 128 13.65 -9.05 5.41
N PRO A 129 13.71 -10.41 5.44
CA PRO A 129 13.07 -11.24 4.42
C PRO A 129 11.54 -11.17 4.47
N ASP A 130 10.97 -10.86 5.63
CA ASP A 130 9.52 -10.85 5.85
C ASP A 130 8.83 -9.79 5.01
N ARG A 131 9.47 -8.64 4.77
CA ARG A 131 8.93 -7.62 3.88
C ARG A 131 8.77 -8.10 2.45
N LEU A 132 9.77 -8.82 1.91
CA LEU A 132 9.65 -9.39 0.57
C LEU A 132 8.49 -10.39 0.50
N ASN A 133 8.36 -11.26 1.52
CA ASN A 133 7.26 -12.22 1.60
C ASN A 133 5.90 -11.51 1.66
N HIS A 134 5.81 -10.42 2.42
CA HIS A 134 4.61 -9.60 2.54
C HIS A 134 4.22 -8.92 1.22
N VAL A 135 5.18 -8.38 0.46
CA VAL A 135 4.90 -7.83 -0.89
C VAL A 135 4.34 -8.91 -1.82
N VAL A 136 4.93 -10.11 -1.80
CA VAL A 136 4.45 -11.24 -2.61
C VAL A 136 3.05 -11.69 -2.18
N GLU A 137 2.80 -11.80 -0.87
CA GLU A 137 1.49 -12.13 -0.32
C GLU A 137 0.44 -11.12 -0.78
N MET A 138 0.74 -9.81 -0.69
CA MET A 138 -0.19 -8.76 -1.15
C MET A 138 -0.42 -8.82 -2.65
N PHE A 139 0.64 -9.05 -3.45
CA PHE A 139 0.55 -9.18 -4.90
C PHE A 139 -0.46 -10.28 -5.30
N GLU A 140 -0.36 -11.45 -4.67
CA GLU A 140 -1.28 -12.59 -4.89
C GLU A 140 -2.67 -12.32 -4.30
N LYS A 141 -2.75 -11.77 -3.08
CA LYS A 141 -4.02 -11.52 -2.36
C LYS A 141 -4.92 -10.53 -3.11
N TYR A 142 -4.33 -9.48 -3.69
CA TYR A 142 -5.06 -8.39 -4.35
C TYR A 142 -5.18 -8.55 -5.87
N ASP A 143 -4.69 -9.65 -6.44
CA ASP A 143 -4.68 -9.92 -7.89
C ASP A 143 -4.07 -8.74 -8.65
N THR A 144 -2.79 -8.48 -8.35
CA THR A 144 -2.05 -7.31 -8.81
C THR A 144 -1.28 -7.65 -10.08
N ASP A 145 -1.16 -6.70 -11.02
CA ASP A 145 -0.40 -6.87 -12.26
C ASP A 145 1.05 -6.41 -12.13
N GLY A 146 1.34 -5.43 -11.26
CA GLY A 146 2.69 -4.93 -11.03
C GLY A 146 2.89 -4.23 -9.69
N VAL A 147 4.15 -4.13 -9.27
CA VAL A 147 4.55 -3.46 -8.04
C VAL A 147 5.31 -2.17 -8.36
N ILE A 148 4.94 -1.06 -7.73
CA ILE A 148 5.77 0.14 -7.74
C ILE A 148 6.46 0.25 -6.38
N HIS A 149 7.78 0.08 -6.38
CA HIS A 149 8.60 0.32 -5.19
C HIS A 149 8.85 1.82 -5.04
N TYR A 150 8.14 2.45 -4.11
CA TYR A 150 8.23 3.87 -3.79
C TYR A 150 9.25 4.16 -2.68
N GLY A 151 10.27 4.95 -3.02
CA GLY A 151 11.24 5.54 -2.09
C GLY A 151 11.00 7.03 -1.89
N LEU A 152 10.90 7.49 -0.63
CA LEU A 152 11.08 8.90 -0.33
C LEU A 152 12.57 9.23 -0.48
N GLN A 153 12.90 10.32 -1.18
CA GLN A 153 14.29 10.74 -1.32
C GLN A 153 15.00 10.80 0.04
N PHE A 154 16.23 10.25 0.07
CA PHE A 154 17.07 10.12 1.27
C PHE A 154 16.55 9.20 2.38
N CYS A 155 15.48 8.43 2.14
CA CYS A 155 15.09 7.34 3.04
C CYS A 155 16.04 6.14 2.87
N GLN A 156 17.25 6.24 3.43
CA GLN A 156 18.34 5.28 3.21
C GLN A 156 17.96 3.81 3.43
N PRO A 157 17.23 3.41 4.49
CA PRO A 157 16.91 2.00 4.70
C PRO A 157 16.12 1.41 3.53
N TYR A 158 15.05 2.08 3.09
CA TYR A 158 14.24 1.63 1.95
C TYR A 158 15.00 1.71 0.63
N LEU A 159 15.85 2.74 0.43
CA LEU A 159 16.64 2.88 -0.79
C LEU A 159 17.73 1.80 -0.92
N MET A 160 18.32 1.36 0.20
CA MET A 160 19.27 0.25 0.21
C MET A 160 18.59 -1.09 -0.06
N GLU A 161 17.37 -1.29 0.44
CA GLU A 161 16.60 -2.53 0.25
C GLU A 161 15.88 -2.61 -1.12
N ALA A 162 15.71 -1.47 -1.80
CA ALA A 162 14.95 -1.38 -3.05
C ALA A 162 15.47 -2.32 -4.15
N MET A 163 16.80 -2.34 -4.38
CA MET A 163 17.39 -3.17 -5.44
C MET A 163 17.30 -4.68 -5.13
N PRO A 164 17.62 -5.15 -3.90
CA PRO A 164 17.36 -6.54 -3.52
C PRO A 164 15.89 -6.97 -3.70
N ILE A 165 14.94 -6.11 -3.32
CA ILE A 165 13.50 -6.40 -3.49
C ILE A 165 13.13 -6.49 -4.96
N GLU A 166 13.47 -5.48 -5.75
CA GLU A 166 13.18 -5.43 -7.19
C GLU A 166 13.67 -6.72 -7.89
N LYS A 167 14.95 -7.08 -7.69
CA LYS A 167 15.51 -8.31 -8.25
C LYS A 167 14.79 -9.57 -7.80
N SER A 168 14.35 -9.62 -6.54
CA SER A 168 13.68 -10.80 -5.98
C SER A 168 12.25 -10.94 -6.50
N LEU A 169 11.55 -9.83 -6.71
CA LEU A 169 10.23 -9.79 -7.33
C LEU A 169 10.32 -10.15 -8.82
N GLU A 170 11.26 -9.56 -9.56
CA GLU A 170 11.49 -9.89 -10.98
C GLU A 170 11.88 -11.36 -11.18
N ALA A 171 12.69 -11.93 -10.29
CA ALA A 171 13.02 -13.36 -10.32
C ALA A 171 11.82 -14.28 -10.10
N LYS A 172 10.75 -13.76 -9.48
CA LYS A 172 9.44 -14.43 -9.32
C LYS A 172 8.48 -14.11 -10.47
N GLY A 173 8.89 -13.35 -11.47
CA GLY A 173 8.04 -12.92 -12.59
C GLY A 173 7.10 -11.77 -12.26
N ILE A 174 7.33 -11.05 -11.15
CA ILE A 174 6.51 -9.91 -10.74
C ILE A 174 7.10 -8.61 -11.33
N PRO A 175 6.40 -7.94 -12.27
CA PRO A 175 6.88 -6.69 -12.84
C PRO A 175 7.02 -5.62 -11.74
N THR A 176 8.19 -4.99 -11.68
CA THR A 176 8.48 -4.00 -10.64
C THR A 176 9.03 -2.71 -11.25
N LEU A 177 8.53 -1.56 -10.78
CA LEU A 177 9.06 -0.24 -11.12
C LEU A 177 9.53 0.48 -9.85
N ARG A 178 10.81 0.82 -9.78
CA ARG A 178 11.33 1.68 -8.69
C ARG A 178 11.13 3.16 -8.97
N ILE A 179 10.51 3.88 -8.04
CA ILE A 179 10.32 5.34 -8.10
C ILE A 179 10.84 5.98 -6.82
N ASP A 180 11.78 6.91 -6.98
CA ASP A 180 12.28 7.75 -5.89
C ASP A 180 11.86 9.20 -6.12
N THR A 181 11.18 9.82 -5.15
CA THR A 181 10.66 11.19 -5.31
C THR A 181 10.44 11.91 -3.98
N ASP A 182 10.44 13.25 -4.01
CA ASP A 182 10.18 14.14 -2.88
C ASP A 182 8.76 14.75 -2.93
N TYR A 183 8.48 15.73 -2.06
CA TYR A 183 7.19 16.41 -1.96
C TYR A 183 6.96 17.49 -3.04
N THR A 184 7.98 17.87 -3.81
CA THR A 184 7.84 18.90 -4.84
C THR A 184 7.03 18.37 -6.03
N MET A 185 6.64 19.26 -6.94
CA MET A 185 5.93 18.89 -8.17
C MET A 185 6.83 18.93 -9.42
N GLU A 186 8.14 19.12 -9.24
CA GLU A 186 9.08 19.35 -10.35
C GLU A 186 9.26 18.10 -11.24
N ASP A 187 9.19 16.91 -10.65
CA ASP A 187 9.41 15.63 -11.33
C ASP A 187 8.13 14.97 -11.86
N VAL A 188 6.95 15.60 -11.70
CA VAL A 188 5.64 14.99 -12.05
C VAL A 188 5.59 14.54 -13.50
N GLY A 189 6.09 15.34 -14.44
CA GLY A 189 6.09 14.98 -15.87
C GLY A 189 6.98 13.77 -16.18
N GLN A 190 8.13 13.68 -15.51
CA GLN A 190 9.04 12.55 -15.64
C GLN A 190 8.42 11.27 -15.04
N LEU A 191 7.85 11.38 -13.84
CA LEU A 191 7.19 10.28 -13.16
C LEU A 191 6.01 9.75 -13.97
N LYS A 192 5.18 10.64 -14.53
CA LYS A 192 4.05 10.27 -15.39
C LYS A 192 4.49 9.43 -16.58
N SER A 193 5.51 9.89 -17.32
CA SER A 193 6.02 9.17 -18.49
C SER A 193 6.53 7.76 -18.13
N ARG A 194 7.21 7.62 -16.97
CA ARG A 194 7.71 6.33 -16.49
C ARG A 194 6.59 5.39 -16.06
N VAL A 195 5.56 5.92 -15.40
CA VAL A 195 4.39 5.16 -14.96
C VAL A 195 3.57 4.71 -16.17
N GLU A 196 3.33 5.57 -17.16
CA GLU A 196 2.64 5.21 -18.40
C GLU A 196 3.37 4.11 -19.16
N ALA A 197 4.70 4.20 -19.29
CA ALA A 197 5.50 3.16 -19.92
C ALA A 197 5.43 1.82 -19.17
N PHE A 198 5.41 1.86 -17.84
CA PHE A 198 5.25 0.65 -17.02
C PHE A 198 3.86 0.04 -17.17
N ILE A 199 2.80 0.85 -17.12
CA ILE A 199 1.42 0.38 -17.34
C ILE A 199 1.26 -0.25 -18.73
N GLU A 200 1.88 0.32 -19.76
CA GLU A 200 1.84 -0.25 -21.11
C GLU A 200 2.56 -1.60 -21.20
N GLN A 201 3.61 -1.82 -20.40
CA GLN A 201 4.31 -3.11 -20.32
C GLN A 201 3.47 -4.21 -19.64
N LEU A 202 2.47 -3.84 -18.83
CA LEU A 202 1.60 -4.79 -18.10
C LEU A 202 0.43 -5.31 -18.94
N LYS A 203 0.15 -4.67 -20.08
CA LYS A 203 -0.89 -5.10 -21.04
C LYS A 203 -0.36 -6.18 -21.98
#